data_AF-A0A7C4I3K3-F1
#
_entry.id   AF-A0A7C4I3K3-F1
#
_cell.length_a   1.000
_cell.length_b   1.000
_cell.length_c   1.000
_cell.angle_alpha   90.00
_cell.angle_beta   90.00
_cell.angle_gamma   90.00
#
_symmetry.space_group_name_H-M   'P 1'
#
loop_
_entity.id
_entity.type
_entity.pdbx_description
1 polymer ?
#
loop_
_entity_poly.entity_id
_entity_poly.type
_entity_poly.pdbx_seq_one_letter_code
_entity_poly.pdbx_strand_id
1 'polypeptide(L)'
;MPRKPSLREIVSAIYLDEGFYEVHSTENSVSVDKQIILSDGRRELILNILSEDSCTSKARIQDALIELMKLVEKFDGVVLAVPRKFVRMIDENVLAKHGIGLVIYDTMGAEEIVPPRFNEKKIKNNNTEEIKVLNPMQINELIYLRSEISKVMKILEEFEARLDRIEQEHRSLITRISKLEEVLEYVKRENVEIAREQYVKPSTSTNAPQKLPSFLLDNPWVEILSKRE
;
A
#
# COMPACT_ATOMS: atom_id res chain seq x y z
N MET A 1 -25.05 -5.15 -4.91
CA MET A 1 -25.22 -6.60 -4.70
C MET A 1 -23.83 -7.20 -4.53
N PRO A 2 -23.53 -7.88 -3.41
CA PRO A 2 -22.25 -8.57 -3.28
C PRO A 2 -22.20 -9.67 -4.35
N ARG A 3 -21.14 -9.68 -5.17
CA ARG A 3 -20.88 -10.78 -6.10
C ARG A 3 -20.71 -12.05 -5.26
N LYS A 4 -21.40 -13.14 -5.62
CA LYS A 4 -21.10 -14.44 -5.03
C LYS A 4 -19.65 -14.76 -5.39
N PRO A 5 -18.78 -15.06 -4.40
CA PRO A 5 -17.39 -15.39 -4.70
C PRO A 5 -17.36 -16.62 -5.60
N SER A 6 -16.54 -16.57 -6.63
CA SER A 6 -16.38 -17.69 -7.54
C SER A 6 -15.66 -18.84 -6.82
N LEU A 7 -15.95 -20.09 -7.18
CA LEU A 7 -15.27 -21.27 -6.61
C LEU A 7 -13.74 -21.15 -6.67
N ARG A 8 -13.24 -20.47 -7.71
CA ARG A 8 -11.84 -20.14 -7.90
C ARG A 8 -11.30 -19.30 -6.74
N GLU A 9 -11.94 -18.17 -6.48
CA GLU A 9 -11.54 -17.23 -5.42
C GLU A 9 -11.62 -17.87 -4.03
N ILE A 10 -12.63 -18.71 -3.78
CA ILE A 10 -12.79 -19.39 -2.48
C ILE A 10 -11.60 -20.31 -2.21
N VAL A 11 -11.19 -21.08 -3.21
CA VAL A 11 -10.09 -22.05 -3.04
C VAL A 11 -8.73 -21.37 -3.12
N SER A 12 -8.56 -20.35 -3.98
CA SER A 12 -7.29 -19.62 -4.08
C SER A 12 -7.04 -18.71 -2.88
N ALA A 13 -8.07 -18.24 -2.17
CA ALA A 13 -7.93 -17.41 -0.97
C ALA A 13 -6.98 -18.00 0.08
N ILE A 14 -7.01 -19.32 0.31
CA ILE A 14 -6.13 -19.99 1.27
C ILE A 14 -4.65 -19.73 0.92
N TYR A 15 -4.29 -19.89 -0.35
CA TYR A 15 -2.90 -19.76 -0.80
C TYR A 15 -2.50 -18.31 -1.06
N LEU A 16 -3.46 -17.43 -1.38
CA LEU A 16 -3.22 -15.99 -1.44
C LEU A 16 -2.83 -15.45 -0.05
N ASP A 17 -3.48 -15.92 1.01
CA ASP A 17 -3.15 -15.56 2.39
C ASP A 17 -1.76 -16.06 2.81
N GLU A 18 -1.29 -17.18 2.22
CA GLU A 18 0.06 -17.72 2.41
C GLU A 18 1.15 -16.99 1.61
N GLY A 19 0.78 -16.06 0.72
CA GLY A 19 1.70 -15.24 -0.07
C GLY A 19 1.88 -15.67 -1.53
N PHE A 20 1.16 -16.70 -1.99
CA PHE A 20 1.17 -17.05 -3.41
C PHE A 20 0.34 -16.06 -4.24
N TYR A 21 0.69 -15.88 -5.51
CA TYR A 21 -0.10 -15.12 -6.48
C TYR A 21 -0.41 -15.97 -7.72
N GLU A 22 -1.53 -15.68 -8.38
CA GLU A 22 -1.98 -16.40 -9.57
C GLU A 22 -1.12 -16.00 -10.80
N VAL A 23 -0.45 -16.98 -11.41
CA VAL A 23 0.36 -16.76 -12.63
C VAL A 23 -0.43 -17.12 -13.88
N HIS A 24 -1.06 -18.29 -13.87
CA HIS A 24 -1.84 -18.79 -14.99
C HIS A 24 -3.11 -19.49 -14.52
N SER A 25 -4.18 -19.37 -15.29
CA SER A 25 -5.41 -20.13 -15.10
C SER A 25 -5.81 -20.73 -16.43
N THR A 26 -5.90 -22.04 -16.47
CA THR A 26 -6.40 -22.78 -17.62
C THR A 26 -7.76 -23.36 -17.25
N GLU A 27 -8.77 -22.99 -18.02
CA GLU A 27 -10.08 -23.62 -17.93
C GLU A 27 -10.06 -24.85 -18.85
N ASN A 28 -10.44 -26.01 -18.31
CA ASN A 28 -10.54 -27.31 -18.98
C ASN A 28 -9.20 -28.02 -19.30
N SER A 29 -8.70 -28.81 -18.34
CA SER A 29 -7.97 -30.04 -18.69
C SER A 29 -8.97 -31.19 -18.86
N VAL A 30 -8.59 -32.26 -19.57
CA VAL A 30 -9.49 -33.37 -19.92
C VAL A 30 -10.16 -34.01 -18.68
N SER A 31 -9.53 -33.92 -17.51
CA SER A 31 -10.04 -34.52 -16.26
C SER A 31 -10.33 -33.52 -15.14
N VAL A 32 -10.06 -32.22 -15.31
CA VAL A 32 -10.24 -31.18 -14.28
C VAL A 32 -10.92 -29.96 -14.87
N ASP A 33 -11.95 -29.46 -14.19
CA ASP A 33 -12.76 -28.33 -14.69
C ASP A 33 -11.95 -27.03 -14.70
N LYS A 34 -11.18 -26.77 -13.64
CA LYS A 34 -10.34 -25.58 -13.53
C LYS A 34 -8.97 -25.91 -12.96
N GLN A 35 -7.94 -25.43 -13.64
CA GLN A 35 -6.57 -25.56 -13.21
C GLN A 35 -5.97 -24.16 -13.03
N ILE A 36 -5.41 -23.90 -11.85
CA ILE A 36 -4.78 -22.63 -11.50
C ILE A 36 -3.34 -22.93 -11.14
N ILE A 37 -2.40 -22.14 -11.66
CA ILE A 37 -1.00 -22.17 -11.28
C ILE A 37 -0.75 -20.93 -10.42
N LEU A 38 -0.33 -21.20 -9.19
CA LEU A 38 0.02 -20.23 -8.16
C LEU A 38 1.54 -20.22 -7.99
N SER A 39 2.15 -19.06 -7.79
CA SER A 39 3.59 -18.93 -7.55
C SER A 39 3.86 -17.94 -6.44
N ASP A 40 4.90 -18.21 -5.65
CA ASP A 40 5.49 -17.29 -4.67
C ASP A 40 6.85 -16.75 -5.19
N GLY A 41 7.06 -16.78 -6.52
CA GLY A 41 8.32 -16.42 -7.18
C GLY A 41 9.48 -17.39 -6.97
N ARG A 42 9.39 -18.31 -6.01
CA ARG A 42 10.37 -19.39 -5.75
C ARG A 42 9.82 -20.79 -5.95
N ARG A 43 8.52 -20.98 -5.78
CA ARG A 43 7.84 -22.27 -5.84
C ARG A 43 6.60 -22.12 -6.70
N GLU A 44 6.31 -23.15 -7.50
CA GLU A 44 5.07 -23.23 -8.27
C GLU A 44 4.14 -24.30 -7.69
N LEU A 45 2.92 -23.89 -7.40
CA LEU A 45 1.84 -24.71 -6.88
C LEU A 45 0.76 -24.82 -7.95
N ILE A 46 0.37 -26.03 -8.30
CA ILE A 46 -0.76 -26.25 -9.19
C ILE A 46 -2.00 -26.69 -8.41
N LEU A 47 -3.09 -25.99 -8.63
CA LEU A 47 -4.36 -26.18 -7.96
C LEU A 47 -5.41 -26.62 -8.97
N ASN A 48 -5.86 -27.87 -8.83
CA ASN A 48 -6.86 -28.49 -9.69
C ASN A 48 -8.20 -28.54 -8.95
N ILE A 49 -9.21 -27.85 -9.47
CA ILE A 49 -10.55 -27.78 -8.90
C ILE A 49 -11.49 -28.68 -9.70
N LEU A 50 -12.10 -29.63 -9.00
CA LEU A 50 -13.19 -30.47 -9.50
C LEU A 50 -14.52 -29.87 -9.08
N SER A 51 -15.43 -29.61 -10.02
CA SER A 51 -16.81 -29.16 -9.73
C SER A 51 -17.70 -30.33 -9.28
N GLU A 52 -18.88 -30.02 -8.74
CA GLU A 52 -19.84 -31.05 -8.32
C GLU A 52 -20.22 -31.99 -9.47
N ASP A 53 -20.42 -31.47 -10.68
CA ASP A 53 -20.84 -32.24 -11.85
C ASP A 53 -19.79 -33.29 -12.27
N SER A 54 -18.51 -32.92 -12.24
CA SER A 54 -17.39 -33.79 -12.61
C SER A 54 -17.09 -34.86 -11.55
N CYS A 55 -17.51 -34.62 -10.30
CA CYS A 55 -17.36 -35.59 -9.21
C CYS A 55 -18.44 -36.68 -9.17
N THR A 56 -19.50 -36.57 -10.00
CA THR A 56 -20.61 -37.54 -10.03
C THR A 56 -20.16 -38.96 -10.39
N SER A 57 -19.07 -39.10 -11.15
CA SER A 57 -18.52 -40.40 -11.56
C SER A 57 -17.18 -40.67 -10.88
N LYS A 58 -17.06 -41.83 -10.24
CA LYS A 58 -15.81 -42.28 -9.61
C LYS A 58 -14.63 -42.34 -10.60
N ALA A 59 -14.91 -42.67 -11.86
CA ALA A 59 -13.91 -42.72 -12.92
C ALA A 59 -13.19 -41.38 -13.12
N ARG A 60 -13.94 -40.26 -13.16
CA ARG A 60 -13.35 -38.93 -13.35
C ARG A 60 -12.44 -38.50 -12.21
N ILE A 61 -12.80 -38.84 -10.97
CA ILE A 61 -11.93 -38.57 -9.81
C ILE A 61 -10.62 -39.36 -9.95
N GLN A 62 -10.69 -40.61 -10.38
CA GLN A 62 -9.50 -41.44 -10.61
C GLN A 62 -8.64 -40.92 -11.77
N ASP A 63 -9.26 -40.49 -12.87
CA ASP A 63 -8.55 -39.87 -14.00
C ASP A 63 -7.84 -38.58 -13.56
N ALA A 64 -8.51 -37.75 -12.76
CA ALA A 64 -7.93 -36.54 -12.18
C ALA A 64 -6.74 -36.86 -11.25
N LEU A 65 -6.84 -37.91 -10.42
CA LEU A 65 -5.72 -38.37 -9.59
C LEU A 65 -4.52 -38.82 -10.43
N ILE A 66 -4.75 -39.55 -11.52
CA ILE A 66 -3.68 -39.96 -12.44
C ILE A 66 -3.03 -38.74 -13.11
N GLU A 67 -3.82 -37.74 -13.52
CA GLU A 67 -3.27 -36.49 -14.04
C GLU A 67 -2.44 -35.74 -12.98
N LEU A 68 -2.94 -35.64 -11.75
CA LEU A 68 -2.22 -35.02 -10.63
C LEU A 68 -0.88 -35.69 -10.36
N MET A 69 -0.83 -37.03 -10.39
CA MET A 69 0.42 -37.76 -10.20
C MET A 69 1.47 -37.39 -11.27
N LYS A 70 1.07 -37.15 -12.52
CA LYS A 70 1.98 -36.67 -13.57
C LYS A 70 2.44 -35.23 -13.33
N LEU A 71 1.61 -34.42 -12.67
CA LEU A 71 1.91 -33.02 -12.35
C LEU A 71 2.84 -32.90 -11.13
N VAL A 72 2.85 -33.88 -10.22
CA VAL A 72 3.79 -33.91 -9.07
C VAL A 72 5.25 -33.94 -9.52
N GLU A 73 5.54 -34.49 -10.70
CA GLU A 73 6.87 -34.45 -11.30
C GLU A 73 7.21 -33.09 -11.93
N LYS A 74 6.18 -32.32 -12.32
CA LYS A 74 6.33 -31.04 -13.06
C LYS A 74 6.30 -29.81 -12.16
N PHE A 75 5.53 -29.82 -11.09
CA PHE A 75 5.35 -28.67 -10.19
C PHE A 75 5.94 -28.96 -8.81
N ASP A 76 6.22 -27.90 -8.04
CA ASP A 76 6.80 -28.05 -6.70
C ASP A 76 5.76 -28.54 -5.71
N GLY A 77 4.53 -28.02 -5.82
CA GLY A 77 3.38 -28.48 -5.06
C GLY A 77 2.19 -28.76 -5.97
N VAL A 78 1.39 -29.76 -5.59
CA VAL A 78 0.17 -30.13 -6.32
C VAL A 78 -0.97 -30.25 -5.34
N VAL A 79 -2.09 -29.61 -5.64
CA VAL A 79 -3.28 -29.56 -4.78
C VAL A 79 -4.50 -29.95 -5.60
N LEU A 80 -5.33 -30.80 -5.00
CA LEU A 80 -6.64 -31.14 -5.50
C LEU A 80 -7.72 -30.51 -4.62
N ALA A 81 -8.61 -29.74 -5.23
CA ALA A 81 -9.76 -29.14 -4.58
C ALA A 81 -11.04 -29.89 -4.95
N VAL A 82 -11.77 -30.40 -3.97
CA VAL A 82 -12.94 -31.28 -4.14
C VAL A 82 -14.14 -30.78 -3.32
N PRO A 83 -15.38 -30.91 -3.80
CA PRO A 83 -16.54 -30.58 -3.00
C PRO A 83 -16.66 -31.50 -1.79
N ARG A 84 -17.11 -30.95 -0.65
CA ARG A 84 -17.26 -31.68 0.63
C ARG A 84 -18.07 -32.99 0.53
N LYS A 85 -19.02 -33.06 -0.41
CA LYS A 85 -19.88 -34.23 -0.64
C LYS A 85 -19.09 -35.48 -1.06
N PHE A 86 -17.94 -35.33 -1.72
CA PHE A 86 -17.22 -36.43 -2.39
C PHE A 86 -15.91 -36.82 -1.70
N VAL A 87 -15.63 -36.25 -0.52
CA VAL A 87 -14.42 -36.49 0.27
C VAL A 87 -14.25 -37.97 0.60
N ARG A 88 -15.35 -38.66 0.93
CA ARG A 88 -15.32 -40.10 1.26
C ARG A 88 -14.85 -41.01 0.12
N MET A 89 -14.85 -40.52 -1.11
CA MET A 89 -14.38 -41.28 -2.27
C MET A 89 -12.86 -41.20 -2.45
N ILE A 90 -12.19 -40.32 -1.70
CA ILE A 90 -10.77 -40.01 -1.79
C ILE A 90 -10.10 -40.47 -0.50
N ASP A 91 -9.01 -41.22 -0.63
CA ASP A 91 -8.21 -41.64 0.51
C ASP A 91 -7.10 -40.61 0.78
N GLU A 92 -7.23 -39.91 1.91
CA GLU A 92 -6.27 -38.91 2.39
C GLU A 92 -4.85 -39.49 2.49
N ASN A 93 -4.73 -40.77 2.86
CA ASN A 93 -3.43 -41.41 3.02
C ASN A 93 -2.72 -41.61 1.69
N VAL A 94 -3.48 -41.85 0.61
CA VAL A 94 -2.91 -42.01 -0.73
C VAL A 94 -2.38 -40.67 -1.21
N LEU A 95 -3.13 -39.59 -1.03
CA LEU A 95 -2.70 -38.24 -1.38
C LEU A 95 -1.46 -37.81 -0.60
N ALA A 96 -1.45 -37.99 0.72
CA ALA A 96 -0.31 -37.67 1.57
C ALA A 96 0.96 -38.46 1.18
N LYS A 97 0.82 -39.75 0.83
CA LYS A 97 1.95 -40.58 0.36
C LYS A 97 2.55 -40.07 -0.94
N HIS A 98 1.71 -39.58 -1.85
CA HIS A 98 2.14 -39.00 -3.12
C HIS A 98 2.50 -37.52 -3.04
N GLY A 99 2.38 -36.90 -1.86
CA GLY A 99 2.69 -35.49 -1.64
C GLY A 99 1.67 -34.52 -2.25
N ILE A 100 0.47 -35.01 -2.58
CA ILE A 100 -0.61 -34.21 -3.15
C ILE A 100 -1.44 -33.62 -2.01
N GLY A 101 -1.66 -32.31 -2.05
CA GLY A 101 -2.53 -31.61 -1.11
C GLY A 101 -4.01 -31.82 -1.44
N LEU A 102 -4.85 -31.83 -0.40
CA LEU A 102 -6.29 -31.95 -0.52
C LEU A 102 -6.94 -30.73 0.12
N VAL A 103 -7.67 -29.99 -0.69
CA VAL A 103 -8.54 -28.91 -0.24
C VAL A 103 -9.99 -29.33 -0.45
N ILE A 104 -10.81 -29.13 0.56
CA ILE A 104 -12.26 -29.27 0.45
C ILE A 104 -12.84 -27.89 0.30
N TYR A 105 -13.83 -27.75 -0.55
CA TYR A 105 -14.63 -26.53 -0.60
C TYR A 105 -16.12 -26.81 -0.47
N ASP A 106 -16.82 -25.82 0.07
CA ASP A 106 -18.27 -25.72 0.17
C ASP A 106 -18.68 -24.26 -0.05
N THR A 107 -19.97 -24.00 -0.09
CA THR A 107 -20.58 -22.66 -0.11
C THR A 107 -20.14 -21.76 1.07
N MET A 108 -19.61 -22.34 2.15
CA MET A 108 -19.15 -21.63 3.35
C MET A 108 -17.66 -21.25 3.31
N GLY A 109 -16.85 -21.85 2.43
CA GLY A 109 -15.41 -21.64 2.40
C GLY A 109 -14.64 -22.86 1.89
N ALA A 110 -13.32 -22.73 1.81
CA ALA A 110 -12.40 -23.83 1.54
C ALA A 110 -11.57 -24.14 2.80
N GLU A 111 -11.28 -25.43 3.00
CA GLU A 111 -10.50 -25.96 4.12
C GLU A 111 -9.46 -26.94 3.58
N GLU A 112 -8.22 -26.79 4.00
CA GLU A 112 -7.15 -27.72 3.65
C GLU A 112 -7.14 -28.89 4.64
N ILE A 113 -7.29 -30.12 4.12
CA ILE A 113 -7.18 -31.34 4.93
C ILE A 113 -5.76 -31.91 4.89
N VAL A 114 -5.16 -31.95 3.70
CA VAL A 114 -3.82 -32.51 3.50
C VAL A 114 -2.94 -31.41 2.92
N PRO A 115 -1.85 -31.02 3.59
CA PRO A 115 -0.93 -30.04 3.02
C PRO A 115 -0.12 -30.64 1.86
N PRO A 116 0.09 -29.89 0.75
CA PRO A 116 0.93 -30.34 -0.34
C PRO A 116 2.38 -30.45 0.10
N ARG A 117 3.08 -31.50 -0.37
CA ARG A 117 4.50 -31.66 -0.08
C ARG A 117 5.32 -30.98 -1.16
N PHE A 118 5.96 -29.88 -0.79
CA PHE A 118 6.83 -29.15 -1.72
C PHE A 118 8.12 -29.95 -2.03
N ASN A 119 8.37 -30.20 -3.32
CA ASN A 119 9.56 -30.88 -3.79
C ASN A 119 10.77 -29.93 -3.81
N GLU A 120 11.56 -29.91 -2.72
CA GLU A 120 12.81 -29.14 -2.66
C GLU A 120 13.86 -29.55 -3.71
N LYS A 121 13.70 -30.73 -4.34
CA LYS A 121 14.66 -31.27 -5.31
C LYS A 121 14.78 -30.39 -6.57
N LYS A 122 13.77 -29.60 -6.94
CA LYS A 122 13.84 -28.72 -8.12
C LYS A 122 14.61 -27.42 -7.88
N ILE A 123 14.72 -26.97 -6.63
CA ILE A 123 15.59 -25.82 -6.28
C ILE A 123 17.05 -26.12 -6.71
N LYS A 124 17.45 -27.40 -6.77
CA LYS A 124 18.79 -27.80 -7.23
C LYS A 124 18.87 -28.09 -8.73
N ASN A 125 17.82 -28.63 -9.36
CA ASN A 125 17.88 -29.00 -10.77
C ASN A 125 17.73 -27.79 -11.71
N ASN A 126 16.92 -26.78 -11.35
CA ASN A 126 16.88 -25.53 -12.12
C ASN A 126 18.24 -24.80 -12.01
N ASN A 127 18.88 -24.85 -10.84
CA ASN A 127 20.23 -24.31 -10.65
C ASN A 127 21.33 -25.08 -11.40
N THR A 128 21.08 -26.25 -12.00
CA THR A 128 22.16 -26.99 -12.70
C THR A 128 21.90 -27.15 -14.20
N GLU A 129 20.63 -27.08 -14.64
CA GLU A 129 20.26 -27.13 -16.05
C GLU A 129 19.97 -25.75 -16.65
N GLU A 130 19.48 -24.77 -15.88
CA GLU A 130 19.30 -23.37 -16.37
C GLU A 130 20.59 -22.54 -16.34
N ILE A 131 21.67 -23.03 -15.71
CA ILE A 131 23.00 -22.40 -15.82
C ILE A 131 23.63 -22.63 -17.20
N LYS A 132 23.11 -23.57 -18.00
CA LYS A 132 23.54 -23.72 -19.39
C LYS A 132 22.70 -22.80 -20.28
N VAL A 133 23.22 -21.59 -20.43
CA VAL A 133 22.78 -20.54 -21.36
C VAL A 133 21.65 -19.64 -20.85
N LEU A 134 21.86 -18.96 -19.72
CA LEU A 134 21.34 -17.60 -19.63
C LEU A 134 21.98 -16.81 -20.78
N ASN A 135 21.19 -16.43 -21.77
CA ASN A 135 21.65 -15.61 -22.88
C ASN A 135 22.37 -14.38 -22.29
N PRO A 136 23.56 -13.98 -22.78
CA PRO A 136 24.26 -12.80 -22.27
C PRO A 136 23.39 -11.54 -22.31
N MET A 137 22.38 -11.53 -23.19
CA MET A 137 21.35 -10.51 -23.30
C MET A 137 20.43 -10.44 -22.06
N GLN A 138 20.00 -11.57 -21.50
CA GLN A 138 19.18 -11.61 -20.27
C GLN A 138 19.97 -11.19 -19.04
N ILE A 139 21.27 -11.55 -18.98
CA ILE A 139 22.17 -11.09 -17.91
C ILE A 139 22.34 -9.57 -17.99
N ASN A 140 22.49 -9.01 -19.20
CA ASN A 140 22.58 -7.56 -19.39
C ASN A 140 21.28 -6.84 -19.04
N GLU A 141 20.12 -7.40 -19.38
CA GLU A 141 18.81 -6.87 -18.96
C GLU A 141 18.66 -6.90 -17.44
N LEU A 142 19.07 -7.98 -16.78
CA LEU A 142 19.05 -8.08 -15.32
C LEU A 142 20.01 -7.07 -14.66
N ILE A 143 21.20 -6.88 -15.21
CA ILE A 143 22.16 -5.86 -14.75
C ILE A 143 21.57 -4.46 -14.94
N TYR A 144 20.95 -4.21 -16.10
CA TYR A 144 20.30 -2.93 -16.39
C TYR A 144 19.15 -2.67 -15.43
N LEU A 145 18.26 -3.65 -15.21
CA LEU A 145 17.14 -3.55 -14.30
C LEU A 145 17.60 -3.33 -12.85
N ARG A 146 18.65 -4.03 -12.41
CA ARG A 146 19.26 -3.81 -11.10
C ARG A 146 19.83 -2.41 -10.97
N SER A 147 20.46 -1.90 -12.04
CA SER A 147 20.97 -0.53 -12.07
C SER A 147 19.84 0.49 -12.01
N GLU A 148 18.72 0.23 -12.67
CA GLU A 148 17.56 1.11 -12.69
C GLU A 148 16.86 1.13 -11.33
N ILE A 149 16.69 -0.03 -10.70
CA ILE A 149 16.22 -0.14 -9.32
C ILE A 149 17.14 0.65 -8.39
N SER A 150 18.45 0.54 -8.55
CA SER A 150 19.42 1.29 -7.73
C SER A 150 19.28 2.81 -7.93
N LYS A 151 19.01 3.28 -9.16
CA LYS A 151 18.73 4.69 -9.42
C LYS A 151 17.42 5.13 -8.76
N VAL A 152 16.36 4.33 -8.87
CA VAL A 152 15.07 4.61 -8.23
C VAL A 152 15.22 4.71 -6.72
N MET A 153 15.96 3.78 -6.09
CA MET A 153 16.24 3.84 -4.65
C MET A 153 16.95 5.13 -4.26
N LYS A 154 17.97 5.54 -5.03
CA LYS A 154 18.69 6.81 -4.80
C LYS A 154 17.78 8.03 -4.95
N ILE A 155 16.87 8.02 -5.93
CA ILE A 155 15.89 9.09 -6.14
C ILE A 155 14.90 9.14 -4.96
N LEU A 156 14.48 7.99 -4.45
CA LEU A 156 13.61 7.90 -3.27
C LEU A 156 14.29 8.44 -2.01
N GLU A 157 15.55 8.06 -1.76
CA GLU A 157 16.36 8.62 -0.66
C GLU A 157 16.49 10.14 -0.78
N GLU A 158 16.66 10.66 -2.01
CA GLU A 158 16.71 12.11 -2.23
C GLU A 158 15.35 12.78 -1.99
N PHE A 159 14.25 12.15 -2.38
CA PHE A 159 12.91 12.65 -2.10
C PHE A 159 12.58 12.67 -0.61
N GLU A 160 12.95 11.62 0.12
CA GLU A 160 12.81 11.55 1.57
C GLU A 160 13.57 12.70 2.24
N ALA A 161 14.85 12.89 1.88
CA ALA A 161 15.65 14.01 2.39
C ALA A 161 15.09 15.39 2.03
N ARG A 162 14.44 15.54 0.87
CA ARG A 162 13.77 16.79 0.47
C ARG A 162 12.49 17.01 1.29
N LEU A 163 11.70 15.96 1.54
CA LEU A 163 10.51 16.03 2.38
C LEU A 163 10.86 16.40 3.81
N ASP A 164 11.90 15.81 4.39
CA ASP A 164 12.38 16.15 5.74
C ASP A 164 12.76 17.63 5.87
N ARG A 165 13.43 18.19 4.84
CA ARG A 165 13.76 19.62 4.81
C ARG A 165 12.52 20.49 4.74
N ILE A 166 11.57 20.15 3.86
CA ILE A 166 10.30 20.88 3.72
C ILE A 166 9.52 20.82 5.04
N GLU A 167 9.48 19.67 5.70
CA GLU A 167 8.81 19.53 6.98
C GLU A 167 9.47 20.39 8.06
N GLN A 168 10.81 20.44 8.09
CA GLN A 168 11.54 21.29 9.02
C GLN A 168 11.29 22.79 8.75
N GLU A 169 11.26 23.20 7.47
CA GLU A 169 10.90 24.57 7.07
C GLU A 169 9.46 24.90 7.46
N HIS A 170 8.53 23.99 7.24
CA HIS A 170 7.12 24.14 7.61
C HIS A 170 6.96 24.30 9.13
N ARG A 171 7.64 23.46 9.93
CA ARG A 171 7.67 23.60 11.39
C ARG A 171 8.27 24.94 11.83
N SER A 172 9.36 25.37 11.20
CA SER A 172 9.98 26.67 11.47
C SER A 172 9.02 27.83 11.15
N LEU A 173 8.34 27.78 10.00
CA LEU A 173 7.34 28.77 9.62
C LEU A 173 6.17 28.82 10.61
N ILE A 174 5.65 27.67 11.04
CA ILE A 174 4.63 27.59 12.10
C ILE A 174 5.12 28.32 13.35
N THR A 175 6.33 28.02 13.84
CA THR A 175 6.83 28.68 15.07
C THR A 175 7.01 30.19 14.89
N ARG A 176 7.37 30.64 13.68
CA ARG A 176 7.55 32.07 13.39
C ARG A 176 6.21 32.79 13.29
N ILE A 177 5.19 32.14 12.70
CA ILE A 177 3.82 32.66 12.64
C ILE A 177 3.24 32.74 14.06
N SER A 178 3.37 31.70 14.88
CA SER A 178 2.86 31.72 16.26
C SER A 178 3.48 32.85 17.10
N LYS A 179 4.79 33.13 16.91
CA LYS A 179 5.44 34.29 17.56
C LYS A 179 4.90 35.62 17.05
N LEU A 180 4.64 35.75 15.76
CA LEU A 180 4.07 36.96 15.19
C LEU A 180 2.63 37.18 15.65
N GLU A 181 1.84 36.11 15.77
CA GLU A 181 0.50 36.15 16.33
C GLU A 181 0.51 36.61 17.80
N GLU A 182 1.44 36.09 18.61
CA GLU A 182 1.62 36.53 20.01
C GLU A 182 2.00 38.02 20.10
N VAL A 183 2.96 38.48 19.29
CA VAL A 183 3.35 39.91 19.23
C VAL A 183 2.17 40.76 18.77
N LEU A 184 1.41 40.31 17.77
CA LEU A 184 0.23 41.02 17.29
C LEU A 184 -0.85 41.12 18.36
N GLU A 185 -1.08 40.06 19.15
CA GLU A 185 -1.97 40.10 20.31
C GLU A 185 -1.48 41.06 21.41
N TYR A 186 -0.18 41.11 21.65
CA TYR A 186 0.41 42.04 22.60
C TYR A 186 0.23 43.49 22.15
N VAL A 187 0.59 43.82 20.90
CA VAL A 187 0.40 45.17 20.32
C VAL A 187 -1.08 45.56 20.28
N LYS A 188 -1.98 44.62 19.98
CA LYS A 188 -3.42 44.87 20.00
C LYS A 188 -3.92 45.20 21.42
N ARG A 189 -3.37 44.55 22.46
CA ARG A 189 -3.67 44.87 23.86
C ARG A 189 -3.14 46.26 24.25
N GLU A 190 -1.88 46.55 23.94
CA GLU A 190 -1.26 47.83 24.29
C GLU A 190 -1.93 49.02 23.58
N ASN A 191 -2.31 48.88 22.31
CA ASN A 191 -3.08 49.91 21.59
C ASN A 191 -4.49 50.13 22.19
N VAL A 192 -5.11 49.11 22.78
CA VAL A 192 -6.40 49.27 23.50
C VAL A 192 -6.21 50.02 24.82
N GLU A 193 -5.06 49.86 25.49
CA GLU A 193 -4.73 50.58 26.72
C GLU A 193 -4.38 52.05 26.44
N ILE A 194 -3.59 52.33 25.40
CA ILE A 194 -3.26 53.71 24.97
C ILE A 194 -4.52 54.48 24.53
N ALA A 195 -5.44 53.81 23.82
CA ALA A 195 -6.73 54.41 23.47
C ALA A 195 -7.57 54.74 24.72
N ARG A 196 -7.55 53.88 25.75
CA ARG A 196 -8.29 54.13 27.00
C ARG A 196 -7.70 55.27 27.82
N GLU A 197 -6.39 55.45 27.84
CA GLU A 197 -5.73 56.56 28.54
C GLU A 197 -5.98 57.93 27.87
N GLN A 198 -6.12 57.96 26.55
CA GLN A 198 -6.39 59.21 25.82
C GLN A 198 -7.83 59.75 25.99
N TYR A 199 -8.79 58.93 26.43
CA TYR A 199 -10.17 59.37 26.67
C TYR A 199 -10.46 59.87 28.10
N VAL A 200 -9.47 59.94 29.00
CA VAL A 200 -9.67 60.47 30.36
C VAL A 200 -9.08 61.87 30.50
N LYS A 201 -9.71 62.89 29.89
CA LYS A 201 -9.81 64.26 30.44
C LYS A 201 -11.04 65.00 29.87
N PRO A 202 -12.13 65.17 30.64
CA PRO A 202 -13.14 66.17 30.31
C PRO A 202 -12.73 67.54 30.90
N SER A 203 -12.65 68.52 30.01
CA SER A 203 -13.09 69.92 30.15
C SER A 203 -12.82 70.69 31.46
N THR A 204 -12.11 71.81 31.35
CA THR A 204 -12.54 73.09 31.94
C THR A 204 -12.04 74.29 31.13
N SER A 205 -13.01 75.06 30.66
CA SER A 205 -12.92 76.41 30.12
C SER A 205 -12.40 77.41 31.16
N THR A 206 -11.56 78.38 30.76
CA THR A 206 -11.77 79.83 31.02
C THR A 206 -10.64 80.70 30.44
N ASN A 207 -11.04 81.59 29.53
CA ASN A 207 -10.50 82.90 29.13
C ASN A 207 -9.22 83.44 29.80
N ALA A 208 -8.12 83.54 29.03
CA ALA A 208 -7.14 84.64 29.04
C ALA A 208 -6.19 84.50 27.83
N PRO A 209 -5.67 85.59 27.22
CA PRO A 209 -4.84 85.53 26.02
C PRO A 209 -3.43 85.07 26.41
N GLN A 210 -3.20 83.75 26.40
CA GLN A 210 -1.88 83.19 26.65
C GLN A 210 -1.03 83.29 25.39
N LYS A 211 0.09 84.02 25.54
CA LYS A 211 1.27 83.99 24.66
C LYS A 211 1.42 82.63 23.99
N LEU A 212 1.58 82.63 22.66
CA LEU A 212 1.90 81.42 21.92
C LEU A 212 3.07 80.69 22.62
N PRO A 213 3.00 79.36 22.75
CA PRO A 213 4.11 78.55 23.24
C PRO A 213 5.41 78.90 22.51
N SER A 214 6.53 78.92 23.23
CA SER A 214 7.83 79.40 22.74
C SER A 214 8.33 78.70 21.47
N PHE A 215 7.85 77.49 21.16
CA PHE A 215 8.20 76.73 19.97
C PHE A 215 7.47 77.16 18.69
N LEU A 216 6.43 77.99 18.79
CA LEU A 216 5.66 78.50 17.66
C LEU A 216 6.08 79.91 17.22
N LEU A 217 6.99 80.56 17.97
CA LEU A 217 7.48 81.90 17.67
C LEU A 217 8.37 81.93 16.42
N ASP A 218 9.10 80.84 16.14
CA ASP A 218 10.06 80.76 15.03
C ASP A 218 9.50 80.03 13.80
N ASN A 219 8.18 79.84 13.70
CA ASN A 219 7.58 79.16 12.57
C ASN A 219 7.05 80.15 11.50
N PRO A 220 7.71 80.26 10.33
CA PRO A 220 7.33 81.21 9.29
C PRO A 220 5.96 80.90 8.66
N TRP A 221 5.42 79.70 8.87
CA TRP A 221 4.11 79.30 8.35
C TRP A 221 2.94 79.79 9.21
N VAL A 222 3.18 80.15 10.48
CA VAL A 222 2.13 80.66 11.38
C VAL A 222 1.62 82.02 10.91
N GLU A 223 2.53 82.90 10.45
CA GLU A 223 2.15 84.19 9.86
C GLU A 223 1.33 84.02 8.57
N ILE A 224 1.72 83.05 7.73
CA ILE A 224 1.06 82.79 6.45
C ILE A 224 -0.37 82.27 6.67
N LEU A 225 -0.56 81.41 7.68
CA LEU A 225 -1.87 80.85 8.01
C LEU A 225 -2.79 81.86 8.70
N SER A 226 -2.26 82.70 9.59
CA SER A 226 -3.07 83.75 10.26
C SER A 226 -3.66 84.80 9.31
N LYS A 227 -3.09 84.97 8.11
CA LYS A 227 -3.54 85.95 7.11
C LYS A 227 -4.58 85.41 6.13
N ARG A 228 -4.90 84.11 6.20
CA ARG A 228 -5.80 83.44 5.24
C ARG A 228 -7.22 83.21 5.78
N GLU A 229 -7.51 83.68 6.99
CA GLU A 229 -8.88 83.79 7.53
C GLU A 229 -9.34 85.25 7.52
#